data_AF-A0A9D8DBR2-F1
#
_entry.id   AF-A0A9D8DBR2-F1
#
_cell.length_a   1.000
_cell.length_b   1.000
_cell.length_c   1.000
_cell.angle_alpha   90.00
_cell.angle_beta   90.00
_cell.angle_gamma   90.00
#
_symmetry.space_group_name_H-M   'P 1'
#
loop_
_entity.id
_entity.type
_entity.pdbx_description
1 polymer ?
#
loop_
_entity_poly.entity_id
_entity_poly.type
_entity_poly.pdbx_seq_one_letter_code
_entity_poly.pdbx_strand_id
1 'polypeptide(L)' 'MANDVLIEQSGETAKIRNPWLVLLFTLFSFGIYSLFWWYFVNRELADLGRVRGSRELGERPIWSVLAFSVGGIIYIPLI' A
#
# COMPACT_ATOMS: atom_id res chain seq x y z
N MET A 1 2.88 -6.32 -18.76
CA MET A 1 3.84 -5.22 -18.58
C MET A 1 3.35 -4.40 -17.40
N ALA A 2 4.17 -4.18 -16.37
CA ALA A 2 3.79 -3.27 -15.30
C ALA A 2 4.15 -1.87 -15.77
N ASN A 3 3.16 -0.98 -15.85
CA ASN A 3 3.41 0.41 -16.23
C ASN A 3 3.86 1.14 -14.97
N ASP A 4 5.14 1.49 -14.94
CA ASP A 4 5.68 2.38 -13.92
C ASP A 4 5.38 3.81 -14.37
N VAL A 5 4.63 4.53 -13.54
CA VAL A 5 4.26 5.93 -13.76
C VAL A 5 5.16 6.77 -12.89
N LEU A 6 5.83 7.76 -13.50
CA LEU A 6 6.62 8.72 -12.75
C LEU A 6 5.68 9.60 -11.92
N ILE A 7 5.97 9.71 -10.63
CA ILE A 7 5.34 10.72 -9.80
C ILE A 7 6.00 12.04 -10.19
N GLU A 8 5.27 12.90 -10.91
CA GLU A 8 5.77 14.21 -11.34
C GLU A 8 6.41 14.93 -10.15
N GLN A 9 7.61 15.48 -10.37
CA GLN A 9 8.37 16.27 -9.38
C GLN A 9 9.01 15.51 -8.19
N SER A 10 8.89 14.18 -8.09
CA SER A 10 9.49 13.41 -6.96
C SER A 10 10.69 12.54 -7.33
N GLY A 11 10.86 12.19 -8.61
CA GLY A 11 11.86 11.21 -9.04
C GLY A 11 11.54 9.76 -8.61
N GLU A 12 10.41 9.53 -7.93
CA GLU A 12 9.93 8.20 -7.55
C GLU A 12 8.87 7.70 -8.54
N THR A 13 8.75 6.38 -8.62
CA THR A 13 7.85 5.68 -9.55
C THR A 13 6.72 5.00 -8.78
N ALA A 14 5.49 5.21 -9.24
CA ALA A 14 4.32 4.46 -8.82
C ALA A 14 4.08 3.31 -9.80
N LYS A 15 3.69 2.14 -9.30
CA LYS A 15 3.53 0.95 -10.15
C LYS A 15 2.07 0.60 -10.35
N ILE A 16 1.61 0.61 -11.61
CA ILE A 16 0.28 0.11 -11.95
C ILE A 16 0.26 -1.41 -11.81
N ARG A 17 -0.56 -1.89 -10.87
CA ARG A 17 -0.70 -3.31 -10.54
C ARG A 17 -2.09 -3.77 -10.98
N ASN A 18 -2.17 -4.94 -11.60
CA ASN A 18 -3.46 -5.54 -11.96
C ASN A 18 -4.16 -6.05 -10.68
N PRO A 19 -5.38 -5.56 -10.35
CA PRO A 19 -6.11 -5.98 -9.16
C PRO A 19 -6.32 -7.50 -9.06
N TRP A 20 -6.52 -8.18 -10.20
CA TRP A 20 -6.71 -9.63 -10.23
C TRP A 20 -5.47 -10.41 -9.83
N LEU A 21 -4.28 -9.94 -10.23
CA LEU A 21 -3.02 -10.55 -9.82
C LEU A 21 -2.77 -10.34 -8.33
N VAL A 22 -3.11 -9.16 -7.80
CA VAL A 22 -3.00 -8.87 -6.36
C VAL A 22 -3.88 -9.83 -5.55
N LEU A 23 -5.11 -10.06 -6.00
CA LEU A 23 -6.03 -11.00 -5.35
C LEU A 23 -5.48 -12.44 -5.40
N LEU A 24 -5.01 -12.88 -6.57
CA LEU A 24 -4.44 -14.22 -6.75
C LEU A 24 -3.23 -14.45 -5.84
N PHE A 25 -2.28 -13.51 -5.80
CA PHE A 25 -1.11 -13.61 -4.92
C PHE A 25 -1.48 -13.51 -3.45
N THR A 26 -2.49 -12.71 -3.10
CA THR A 26 -3.02 -12.65 -1.73
C THR A 26 -3.57 -14.00 -1.30
N LEU A 27 -4.38 -14.66 -2.14
CA LEU A 27 -4.92 -15.99 -1.83
C LEU A 27 -3.83 -17.05 -1.73
N PHE A 28 -2.89 -17.06 -2.69
CA PHE A 28 -1.83 -18.06 -2.73
C PHE A 28 -0.82 -17.95 -1.58
N SER A 29 -0.60 -16.73 -1.08
CA SER A 29 0.27 -16.45 0.07
C SER A 29 -0.47 -16.48 1.41
N PHE A 30 -1.70 -17.00 1.46
CA PHE A 30 -2.54 -17.01 2.67
C PHE A 30 -2.66 -15.63 3.34
N GLY A 31 -2.83 -14.58 2.53
CA GLY A 31 -3.00 -13.21 3.01
C GLY A 31 -1.70 -12.46 3.25
N ILE A 32 -0.53 -13.11 3.32
CA ILE A 32 0.74 -12.43 3.62
C ILE A 32 1.08 -11.37 2.57
N TYR A 33 0.84 -11.65 1.29
CA TYR A 33 1.10 -10.71 0.21
C TYR A 33 0.29 -9.41 0.35
N SER A 34 -0.89 -9.46 0.98
CA SER A 34 -1.70 -8.26 1.22
C SER A 34 -0.94 -7.23 2.07
N LEU A 35 -0.12 -7.67 3.03
CA LEU A 35 0.67 -6.78 3.89
C LEU A 35 1.75 -6.05 3.10
N PHE A 36 2.46 -6.78 2.23
CA PHE A 36 3.48 -6.21 1.36
C PHE A 36 2.83 -5.24 0.36
N TRP A 37 1.77 -5.66 -0.30
CA TRP A 37 1.04 -4.82 -1.23
C TRP A 37 0.54 -3.53 -0.57
N TRP A 38 -0.03 -3.65 0.64
CA TRP A 38 -0.50 -2.52 1.43
C TRP A 38 0.63 -1.54 1.75
N TYR A 39 1.80 -2.04 2.17
CA TYR A 39 2.98 -1.20 2.40
C TYR A 39 3.38 -0.41 1.15
N PHE A 40 3.52 -1.09 0.01
CA PHE A 40 4.00 -0.46 -1.22
C PHE A 40 3.02 0.61 -1.74
N VAL A 41 1.72 0.35 -1.70
CA VAL A 41 0.71 1.33 -2.10
C VAL A 41 0.72 2.55 -1.17
N ASN A 42 0.77 2.35 0.14
CA ASN A 42 0.82 3.45 1.10
C ASN A 42 2.13 4.25 1.00
N ARG A 43 3.24 3.61 0.62
CA ARG A 43 4.50 4.30 0.34
C ARG A 43 4.35 5.23 -0.86
N GLU A 44 3.82 4.72 -1.97
CA GLU A 44 3.59 5.53 -3.18
C GLU A 44 2.62 6.70 -2.92
N LEU A 45 1.61 6.50 -2.06
CA LEU A 45 0.71 7.58 -1.61
C LEU A 45 1.44 8.61 -0.73
N ALA A 46 2.29 8.18 0.20
CA ALA A 46 3.07 9.08 1.04
C ALA A 46 4.06 9.90 0.20
N ASP A 47 4.68 9.27 -0.79
CA ASP A 47 5.56 9.89 -1.77
C ASP A 47 4.81 10.97 -2.58
N LEU A 48 3.60 10.64 -3.07
CA LEU A 48 2.69 11.59 -3.72
C LEU A 48 2.27 12.75 -2.79
N GLY A 49 2.02 12.47 -1.52
CA GLY A 49 1.67 13.47 -0.50
C GLY A 49 2.79 14.48 -0.26
N ARG A 50 4.04 13.99 -0.13
CA ARG A 50 5.21 14.86 0.03
C ARG A 50 5.37 15.83 -1.14
N VAL A 51 5.16 15.34 -2.36
CA VAL A 51 5.27 16.15 -3.58
C VAL A 51 4.17 17.20 -3.66
N ARG A 52 2.93 16.81 -3.35
CA ARG A 52 1.79 17.71 -3.38
C ARG A 52 1.73 18.66 -2.19
N GLY A 53 2.70 18.58 -1.27
CA GLY A 53 2.72 19.36 -0.03
C GLY A 53 1.56 19.04 0.92
N SER A 54 0.93 17.87 0.77
CA SER A 54 -0.23 17.45 1.59
C SER A 54 0.14 16.31 2.52
N ARG A 55 -0.22 16.47 3.80
CA ARG A 55 -0.07 15.41 4.83
C ARG A 55 -1.21 14.40 4.83
N GLU A 56 -2.25 14.61 4.03
CA GLU A 56 -3.47 13.79 4.05
C GLU A 56 -3.26 12.38 3.49
N LEU A 57 -2.18 12.16 2.74
CA LEU A 57 -1.86 10.87 2.11
C LEU A 57 -0.96 9.96 2.98
N GLY A 58 -0.73 10.37 4.24
CA GLY A 58 0.05 9.60 5.22
C GLY A 58 1.55 9.86 5.12
N GLU A 59 2.21 9.98 6.27
CA GLU A 59 3.66 10.26 6.34
C GLU A 59 4.50 8.99 6.53
N ARG A 60 3.91 7.94 7.11
CA ARG A 60 4.62 6.74 7.57
C ARG A 60 3.84 5.47 7.18
N PRO A 61 4.16 4.86 6.02
CA PRO A 61 3.46 3.70 5.49
C PRO A 61 3.44 2.49 6.44
N ILE A 62 4.48 2.34 7.26
CA ILE A 62 4.60 1.26 8.26
C ILE A 62 3.46 1.27 9.28
N TRP A 63 2.98 2.44 9.72
CA TRP A 63 1.87 2.50 10.68
C TRP A 63 0.55 2.06 10.04
N SER A 64 0.36 2.35 8.74
CA SER A 64 -0.79 1.88 7.98
C SER A 64 -0.80 0.36 7.85
N VAL A 65 0.38 -0.26 7.66
CA VAL A 65 0.53 -1.72 7.64
C VAL A 65 0.24 -2.34 9.00
N LEU A 66 0.75 -1.76 10.08
CA LEU A 66 0.47 -2.22 11.44
C LEU A 66 -1.01 -2.10 11.80
N ALA A 67 -1.67 -1.01 11.38
CA ALA A 67 -3.10 -0.84 11.54
C ALA A 67 -3.89 -1.89 10.73
N PHE A 68 -3.47 -2.20 9.51
CA PHE A 68 -4.13 -3.21 8.68
C PHE A 68 -3.94 -4.65 9.22
N SER A 69 -2.73 -5.00 9.69
CA SER A 69 -2.43 -6.34 10.21
C SER A 69 -2.93 -6.55 11.65
N VAL A 70 -2.34 -5.81 12.60
CA VAL A 70 -2.60 -5.96 14.03
C VAL A 70 -3.92 -5.27 14.39
N GLY A 71 -4.17 -4.08 13.85
CA GLY A 71 -5.44 -3.39 14.06
C GLY A 71 -6.63 -4.16 13.46
N GLY A 72 -6.46 -4.86 12.33
CA GLY A 72 -7.49 -5.73 11.78
C GLY A 72 -7.85 -6.91 12.69
N ILE A 73 -6.85 -7.53 13.33
CA ILE A 73 -7.05 -8.63 14.29
C ILE A 73 -7.67 -8.14 15.60
N ILE A 74 -7.31 -6.93 16.05
CA ILE A 74 -7.82 -6.36 17.31
C ILE A 74 -9.23 -5.77 17.14
N TYR A 75 -9.51 -5.15 15.99
CA TYR A 75 -10.77 -4.44 15.75
C TYR A 75 -11.91 -5.35 15.29
N ILE A 76 -11.62 -6.47 14.64
CA ILE A 76 -12.61 -7.51 14.36
C ILE A 76 -12.67 -8.40 15.60
N PRO A 77 -13.67 -8.28 16.49
CA PRO A 77 -13.88 -9.31 17.48
C PRO A 77 -14.11 -10.60 16.71
N LEU A 78 -13.20 -11.56 16.91
CA LEU A 78 -13.34 -12.93 16.46
C LEU A 78 -14.52 -13.53 17.25
N ILE A 79 -15.74 -13.21 16.83
CA ILE A 79 -16.97 -13.86 17.27
C ILE A 79 -17.02 -15.27 16.69
#